data_AF-B4IQH7-F1
#
_entry.id   AF-B4IQH7-F1
#
_cell.length_a   1.000
_cell.length_b   1.000
_cell.length_c   1.000
_cell.angle_alpha   90.00
_cell.angle_beta   90.00
_cell.angle_gamma   90.00
#
_symmetry.space_group_name_H-M   'P 1'
#
loop_
_entity.id
_entity.type
_entity.pdbx_description
1 polymer ?
#
loop_
_entity_poly.entity_id
_entity_poly.type
_entity_poly.pdbx_seq_one_letter_code
_entity_poly.pdbx_strand_id
1 'polypeptide(L)'
;NGATKAAVHSQLTLLIRGQYSNPPAYGARIVSKVLNTPELRKEWMASIQAMSSRIREMRTALRDKLVALGTPGTWDHIVNQIGMFSYTGLNESHVRVLIDRYHIYLLKTGRISMSGLNTGNVEYVAKAIHAAITGAGESAACPCDNKL
;
A
#
# COMPACT_ATOMS: atom_id res chain seq x y z
N ASN A 1 36.70 -2.89 9.58
CA ASN A 1 37.80 -2.16 10.24
C ASN A 1 37.20 -1.11 11.18
N GLY A 2 37.59 -1.07 12.46
CA GLY A 2 37.07 -0.14 13.47
C GLY A 2 37.42 1.34 13.22
N ALA A 3 38.57 1.63 12.60
CA ALA A 3 38.99 3.01 12.31
C ALA A 3 38.06 3.69 11.29
N THR A 4 37.69 2.98 10.22
CA THR A 4 36.75 3.46 9.21
C THR A 4 35.36 3.73 9.81
N LYS A 5 34.88 2.87 10.72
CA LYS A 5 33.60 3.06 11.41
C LYS A 5 33.58 4.36 12.22
N ALA A 6 34.65 4.63 12.98
CA ALA A 6 34.77 5.84 13.78
C ALA A 6 34.81 7.10 12.91
N ALA A 7 35.57 7.07 11.80
CA ALA A 7 35.64 8.17 10.84
C ALA A 7 34.28 8.46 10.18
N VAL A 8 33.53 7.42 9.77
CA VAL A 8 32.18 7.60 9.21
C VAL A 8 31.20 8.13 10.27
N HIS A 9 31.26 7.62 11.50
CA HIS A 9 30.37 8.05 12.58
C HIS A 9 30.56 9.53 12.95
N SER A 10 31.80 10.03 12.98
CA SER A 10 32.04 11.44 13.28
C SER A 10 31.46 12.35 12.19
N GLN A 11 31.65 12.01 10.91
CA GLN A 11 31.08 12.77 9.80
C GLN A 11 29.54 12.75 9.81
N LEU A 12 28.92 11.59 10.09
CA LEU A 12 27.47 11.50 10.24
C LEU A 12 26.95 12.38 11.39
N THR A 13 27.65 12.41 12.53
CA THR A 13 27.27 13.23 13.68
C THR A 13 27.33 14.72 13.35
N LEU A 14 28.35 15.17 12.59
CA LEU A 14 28.46 16.55 12.12
C LEU A 14 27.29 16.94 11.21
N LEU A 15 26.90 16.08 10.26
CA LEU A 15 25.75 16.29 9.40
C LEU A 15 24.45 16.40 10.22
N ILE A 16 24.22 15.48 11.15
CA ILE A 16 23.04 15.49 12.03
C ILE A 16 22.97 16.79 12.82
N ARG A 17 24.10 17.22 13.40
CA ARG A 17 24.19 18.44 14.19
C ARG A 17 23.80 19.68 13.36
N GLY A 18 24.27 19.74 12.12
CA GLY A 18 23.97 20.85 11.20
C GLY A 18 22.55 20.85 10.61
N GLN A 19 21.87 19.70 10.57
CA GLN A 19 20.53 19.58 9.99
C GLN A 19 19.42 19.73 11.04
N TYR A 20 19.41 18.87 12.06
CA TYR A 20 18.32 18.79 13.03
C TYR A 20 18.80 18.71 14.48
N SER A 21 20.10 18.91 14.72
CA SER A 21 20.76 18.86 16.03
C SER A 21 20.77 17.48 16.70
N ASN A 22 19.59 16.96 17.07
CA ASN A 22 19.42 15.68 17.75
C ASN A 22 18.06 15.04 17.40
N PRO A 23 17.96 13.71 17.32
CA PRO A 23 16.73 13.02 16.93
C PRO A 23 15.67 13.03 18.05
N PRO A 24 14.37 12.87 17.71
CA PRO A 24 13.29 12.80 18.68
C PRO A 24 13.42 11.55 19.57
N ALA A 25 13.46 11.76 20.90
CA ALA A 25 13.74 10.69 21.85
C ALA A 25 12.57 9.72 22.10
N TYR A 26 11.32 10.19 21.97
CA TYR A 26 10.15 9.43 22.43
C TYR A 26 9.93 8.13 21.65
N GLY A 27 9.90 8.18 20.32
CA GLY A 27 9.76 6.99 19.47
C GLY A 27 10.92 6.00 19.65
N ALA A 28 12.15 6.52 19.81
CA ALA A 28 13.32 5.68 20.07
C ALA A 28 13.21 4.93 21.41
N ARG A 29 12.64 5.55 22.45
CA ARG A 29 12.38 4.89 23.75
C ARG A 29 11.34 3.79 23.63
N ILE A 30 10.26 4.00 22.88
CA ILE A 30 9.23 2.96 22.64
C ILE A 30 9.87 1.76 21.93
N VAL A 31 10.56 1.99 20.82
CA VAL A 31 11.21 0.91 20.05
C VAL A 31 12.24 0.19 20.91
N SER A 32 13.07 0.93 21.64
CA SER A 32 14.05 0.34 22.56
C SER A 32 13.39 -0.54 23.62
N LYS A 33 12.29 -0.07 24.24
CA LYS A 33 11.56 -0.83 25.26
C LYS A 33 10.96 -2.11 24.68
N VAL A 34 10.33 -2.04 23.51
CA VAL A 34 9.72 -3.20 22.83
C VAL A 34 10.77 -4.22 22.42
N LEU A 35 11.88 -3.79 21.80
CA LEU A 35 12.88 -4.70 21.25
C LEU A 35 13.77 -5.37 22.31
N ASN A 36 13.98 -4.71 23.45
CA ASN A 36 14.83 -5.20 24.54
C ASN A 36 14.05 -5.89 25.68
N THR A 37 12.72 -5.89 25.65
CA THR A 37 11.89 -6.65 26.63
C THR A 37 11.34 -7.90 25.93
N PRO A 38 11.74 -9.13 26.31
CA PRO A 38 11.37 -10.36 25.58
C PRO A 38 9.85 -10.54 25.38
N GLU A 39 9.05 -10.21 26.39
CA GLU A 39 7.59 -10.33 26.36
C GLU A 39 6.98 -9.36 25.34
N LEU A 40 7.40 -8.10 25.36
CA LEU A 40 6.93 -7.08 24.42
C LEU A 40 7.40 -7.37 23.00
N ARG A 41 8.61 -7.91 22.82
CA ARG A 41 9.10 -8.33 21.51
C ARG A 41 8.24 -9.46 20.95
N LYS A 42 7.87 -10.44 21.77
CA LYS A 42 7.00 -11.55 21.37
C LYS A 42 5.62 -11.04 20.94
N GLU A 43 5.03 -10.14 21.71
CA GLU A 43 3.75 -9.50 21.37
C GLU A 43 3.85 -8.73 20.06
N TRP A 44 4.88 -7.90 19.89
CA TRP A 44 5.10 -7.13 18.67
C TRP A 44 5.26 -8.01 17.42
N MET A 45 5.99 -9.11 17.53
CA MET A 45 6.12 -10.09 16.44
C MET A 45 4.78 -10.74 16.08
N ALA A 46 3.93 -11.04 17.07
CA ALA A 46 2.58 -11.54 16.84
C ALA A 46 1.69 -10.48 16.14
N SER A 47 1.80 -9.21 16.53
CA SER A 47 1.08 -8.12 15.86
C SER A 47 1.53 -7.96 14.40
N ILE A 48 2.83 -8.05 14.11
CA ILE A 48 3.36 -8.03 12.73
C ILE A 48 2.78 -9.19 11.93
N GLN A 49 2.78 -10.40 12.50
CA GLN A 49 2.23 -11.58 11.84
C GLN A 49 0.74 -11.35 11.50
N ALA A 50 -0.07 -10.90 12.45
CA ALA A 50 -1.49 -10.63 12.23
C ALA A 50 -1.73 -9.59 11.12
N MET A 51 -1.00 -8.47 11.14
CA MET A 51 -1.11 -7.43 10.09
C MET A 51 -0.71 -7.97 8.71
N SER A 52 0.39 -8.74 8.65
CA SER A 52 0.88 -9.31 7.39
C SER A 52 -0.05 -10.38 6.82
N SER A 53 -0.62 -11.24 7.67
CA SER A 53 -1.61 -12.26 7.30
C SER A 53 -2.85 -11.60 6.69
N ARG A 54 -3.41 -10.57 7.35
CA ARG A 54 -4.58 -9.86 6.83
C ARG A 54 -4.33 -9.24 5.45
N ILE A 55 -3.13 -8.67 5.23
CA ILE A 55 -2.77 -8.12 3.92
C ILE A 55 -2.73 -9.22 2.85
N ARG A 56 -2.17 -10.40 3.17
CA ARG A 56 -2.15 -11.55 2.26
C ARG A 56 -3.57 -12.06 1.96
N GLU A 57 -4.42 -12.16 2.97
CA GLU A 57 -5.83 -12.54 2.81
C GLU A 57 -6.56 -11.59 1.85
N MET A 58 -6.36 -10.26 2.01
CA MET A 58 -6.97 -9.28 1.12
C MET A 58 -6.42 -9.30 -0.31
N ARG A 59 -5.14 -9.67 -0.49
CA ARG A 59 -4.57 -9.91 -1.83
C ARG A 59 -5.25 -11.09 -2.52
N THR A 60 -5.36 -12.21 -1.81
CA THR A 60 -6.06 -13.40 -2.32
C THR A 60 -7.52 -13.09 -2.62
N ALA A 61 -8.24 -12.47 -1.67
CA ALA A 61 -9.65 -12.14 -1.85
C ALA A 61 -9.90 -11.20 -3.04
N LEU A 62 -9.06 -10.18 -3.24
CA LEU A 62 -9.17 -9.29 -4.39
C LEU A 62 -8.93 -10.04 -5.70
N ARG A 63 -7.84 -10.83 -5.77
CA ARG A 63 -7.49 -11.63 -6.96
C ARG A 63 -8.61 -12.60 -7.31
N ASP A 64 -9.10 -13.36 -6.33
CA ASP A 64 -10.11 -14.39 -6.54
C ASP A 64 -11.42 -13.79 -7.05
N LYS A 65 -11.83 -12.63 -6.51
CA LYS A 65 -13.01 -11.91 -7.01
C LYS A 65 -12.83 -11.38 -8.43
N LEU A 66 -11.64 -10.87 -8.78
CA LEU A 66 -11.37 -10.41 -10.15
C LEU A 66 -11.39 -11.54 -11.16
N VAL A 67 -10.85 -12.71 -10.79
CA VAL A 67 -10.90 -13.94 -11.59
C VAL A 67 -12.34 -14.46 -11.73
N ALA A 68 -13.10 -14.49 -10.63
CA ALA A 68 -14.50 -14.93 -10.64
C ALA A 68 -15.40 -14.02 -11.50
N LEU A 69 -15.10 -12.72 -11.56
CA LEU A 69 -15.78 -11.76 -12.44
C LEU A 69 -15.36 -11.89 -13.92
N GLY A 70 -14.36 -12.72 -14.24
CA GLY A 70 -13.83 -12.83 -15.61
C GLY A 70 -13.17 -11.54 -16.08
N THR A 71 -12.52 -10.80 -15.18
CA THR A 71 -11.89 -9.52 -15.52
C THR A 71 -10.74 -9.73 -16.50
N PRO A 72 -10.70 -9.00 -17.65
CA PRO A 72 -9.65 -9.18 -18.65
C PRO A 72 -8.23 -9.07 -18.08
N GLY A 73 -7.32 -9.92 -18.58
CA GLY A 73 -5.92 -9.99 -18.14
C GLY A 73 -5.67 -11.02 -17.04
N THR A 74 -4.44 -11.05 -16.53
CA THR A 74 -4.04 -11.90 -15.40
C THR A 74 -3.91 -11.05 -14.13
N TRP A 75 -4.24 -11.65 -12.98
CA TRP A 75 -4.30 -10.97 -11.69
C TRP A 75 -3.39 -11.59 -10.63
N ASP A 76 -2.56 -12.56 -11.02
CA ASP A 76 -1.67 -13.30 -10.12
C ASP A 76 -0.57 -12.41 -9.52
N HIS A 77 -0.21 -11.31 -10.17
CA HIS A 77 0.74 -10.35 -9.63
C HIS A 77 0.27 -9.73 -8.30
N ILE A 78 -1.04 -9.64 -8.06
CA ILE A 78 -1.59 -9.13 -6.79
C ILE A 78 -1.16 -10.03 -5.62
N VAL A 79 -1.13 -11.34 -5.81
CA VAL A 79 -0.73 -12.30 -4.76
C VAL A 79 0.78 -12.54 -4.73
N ASN A 80 1.47 -12.42 -5.88
CA ASN A 80 2.92 -12.58 -5.96
C ASN A 80 3.69 -11.40 -5.35
N GLN A 81 3.10 -10.20 -5.36
CA GLN A 81 3.69 -9.01 -4.73
C GLN A 81 3.56 -9.06 -3.20
N ILE A 82 4.55 -8.51 -2.50
CA ILE A 82 4.63 -8.50 -1.03
C ILE A 82 4.53 -7.07 -0.49
N GLY A 83 4.01 -6.93 0.72
CA GLY A 83 3.93 -5.66 1.45
C GLY A 83 2.57 -4.99 1.33
N MET A 84 2.49 -3.72 1.72
CA MET A 84 1.23 -2.99 1.82
C MET A 84 0.67 -2.54 0.47
N PHE A 85 1.54 -2.32 -0.52
CA PHE A 85 1.15 -1.74 -1.81
C PHE A 85 1.12 -2.79 -2.91
N SER A 86 0.19 -2.62 -3.84
CA SER A 86 0.13 -3.43 -5.06
C SER A 86 0.13 -2.52 -6.28
N TYR A 87 0.94 -2.84 -7.27
CA TYR A 87 0.82 -2.27 -8.60
C TYR A 87 -0.20 -3.09 -9.38
N THR A 88 -1.39 -2.54 -9.57
CA THR A 88 -2.54 -3.26 -10.15
C THR A 88 -2.42 -3.50 -11.65
N GLY A 89 -1.64 -2.69 -12.36
CA GLY A 89 -1.61 -2.66 -13.82
C GLY A 89 -2.69 -1.76 -14.43
N LEU A 90 -3.49 -1.07 -13.61
CA LEU A 90 -4.44 -0.06 -14.08
C LEU A 90 -3.71 1.17 -14.63
N ASN A 91 -4.16 1.63 -15.79
CA ASN A 91 -3.72 2.89 -16.39
C ASN A 91 -4.47 4.09 -15.77
N GLU A 92 -4.10 5.30 -16.17
CA GLU A 92 -4.70 6.51 -15.61
C GLU A 92 -6.19 6.65 -15.93
N SER A 93 -6.68 6.20 -17.09
CA SER A 93 -8.11 6.28 -17.42
C SER A 93 -8.95 5.38 -16.53
N HIS A 94 -8.51 4.14 -16.27
CA HIS A 94 -9.18 3.25 -15.32
C HIS A 94 -9.18 3.85 -13.90
N VAL A 95 -8.06 4.44 -13.48
CA VAL A 95 -7.95 5.10 -12.17
C VAL A 95 -8.94 6.26 -12.03
N ARG A 96 -9.11 7.08 -13.08
CA ARG A 96 -10.09 8.17 -13.07
C ARG A 96 -11.51 7.64 -12.91
N VAL A 97 -11.89 6.60 -13.65
CA VAL A 97 -13.21 5.95 -13.50
C VAL A 97 -13.44 5.47 -12.07
N LEU A 98 -12.44 4.85 -11.45
CA LEU A 98 -12.50 4.38 -10.05
C LEU A 98 -12.72 5.54 -9.06
N ILE A 99 -12.08 6.69 -9.28
CA ILE A 99 -12.23 7.86 -8.41
C ILE A 99 -13.60 8.52 -8.63
N ASP A 100 -13.93 8.83 -9.89
CA ASP A 100 -15.06 9.70 -10.22
C ASP A 100 -16.41 9.01 -10.03
N ARG A 101 -16.49 7.70 -10.33
CA ARG A 101 -17.76 6.94 -10.28
C ARG A 101 -17.89 6.03 -9.06
N TYR A 102 -16.76 5.48 -8.62
CA TYR A 102 -16.75 4.48 -7.55
C TYR A 102 -16.14 5.01 -6.25
N HIS A 103 -15.64 6.25 -6.23
CA HIS A 103 -15.04 6.88 -5.05
C HIS A 103 -13.93 6.02 -4.41
N ILE A 104 -13.17 5.30 -5.25
CA ILE A 104 -12.02 4.50 -4.86
C ILE A 104 -10.76 5.30 -5.19
N TYR A 105 -10.06 5.74 -4.15
CA TYR A 105 -8.89 6.61 -4.28
C TYR A 105 -7.59 5.80 -4.31
N LEU A 106 -6.85 5.94 -5.41
CA LEU A 106 -5.57 5.29 -5.65
C LEU A 106 -4.63 6.24 -6.42
N LEU A 107 -3.34 5.92 -6.45
CA LEU A 107 -2.39 6.72 -7.22
C LEU A 107 -2.66 6.58 -8.71
N LYS A 108 -2.45 7.65 -9.48
CA LYS A 108 -2.57 7.68 -10.95
C LYS A 108 -1.75 6.59 -11.65
N THR A 109 -0.70 6.10 -11.01
CA THR A 109 0.16 4.99 -11.46
C THR A 109 -0.47 3.61 -11.30
N GLY A 110 -1.71 3.51 -10.81
CA GLY A 110 -2.38 2.24 -10.50
C GLY A 110 -1.88 1.58 -9.21
N ARG A 111 -1.06 2.25 -8.41
CA ARG A 111 -0.62 1.75 -7.10
C ARG A 111 -1.74 1.89 -6.07
N ILE A 112 -2.17 0.77 -5.50
CA ILE A 112 -3.19 0.70 -4.43
C ILE A 112 -2.57 0.31 -3.10
N SER A 113 -3.22 0.71 -2.00
CA SER A 113 -2.90 0.21 -0.66
C SER A 113 -3.82 -0.95 -0.29
N MET A 114 -3.28 -2.14 -0.11
CA MET A 114 -4.01 -3.33 0.34
C MET A 114 -4.55 -3.17 1.76
N SER A 115 -4.00 -2.24 2.55
CA SER A 115 -4.46 -1.98 3.90
C SER A 115 -5.89 -1.43 3.95
N GLY A 116 -6.32 -0.71 2.90
CA GLY A 116 -7.67 -0.16 2.79
C GLY A 116 -8.74 -1.19 2.42
N LEU A 117 -8.34 -2.38 1.97
CA LEU A 117 -9.26 -3.48 1.69
C LEU A 117 -9.62 -4.22 2.97
N ASN A 118 -10.88 -4.63 3.05
CA ASN A 118 -11.45 -5.47 4.09
C ASN A 118 -12.60 -6.30 3.51
N THR A 119 -13.14 -7.23 4.30
CA THR A 119 -14.24 -8.12 3.88
C THR A 119 -15.51 -7.37 3.49
N GLY A 120 -15.73 -6.15 4.00
CA GLY A 120 -16.89 -5.31 3.67
C GLY A 120 -16.77 -4.55 2.36
N ASN A 121 -15.56 -4.31 1.83
CA ASN A 121 -15.38 -3.50 0.62
C ASN A 121 -14.66 -4.20 -0.54
N VAL A 122 -13.98 -5.33 -0.31
CA VAL A 122 -13.16 -5.99 -1.35
C VAL A 122 -13.97 -6.41 -2.58
N GLU A 123 -15.25 -6.75 -2.39
CA GLU A 123 -16.16 -7.06 -3.49
C GLU A 123 -16.55 -5.85 -4.32
N TYR A 124 -16.85 -4.74 -3.65
CA TYR A 124 -17.15 -3.48 -4.31
C TYR A 124 -15.96 -3.03 -5.16
N VAL A 125 -14.75 -3.09 -4.60
CA VAL A 125 -13.51 -2.73 -5.31
C VAL A 125 -13.26 -3.65 -6.50
N ALA A 126 -13.44 -4.97 -6.36
CA ALA A 126 -13.26 -5.90 -7.47
C ALA A 126 -14.25 -5.62 -8.63
N LYS A 127 -15.53 -5.37 -8.32
CA LYS A 127 -16.55 -5.01 -9.31
C LYS A 127 -16.23 -3.68 -10.00
N ALA A 128 -15.77 -2.69 -9.24
CA ALA A 128 -15.40 -1.39 -9.79
C ALA A 128 -14.18 -1.49 -10.74
N ILE A 129 -13.16 -2.26 -10.36
CA ILE A 129 -11.99 -2.53 -11.22
C ILE A 129 -12.42 -3.23 -12.50
N HIS A 130 -13.28 -4.24 -12.39
CA HIS A 130 -13.82 -4.94 -13.54
C HIS A 130 -14.53 -3.97 -14.50
N ALA A 131 -15.47 -3.18 -13.99
CA ALA A 131 -16.23 -2.22 -14.77
C ALA A 131 -15.36 -1.11 -15.40
N ALA A 132 -14.30 -0.68 -14.72
CA ALA A 132 -13.35 0.29 -15.23
C ALA A 132 -12.53 -0.25 -16.41
N ILE A 133 -12.27 -1.56 -16.45
CA ILE A 133 -11.50 -2.22 -17.52
C ILE A 133 -12.40 -2.60 -18.70
N THR A 134 -13.61 -3.10 -18.44
CA THR A 134 -14.51 -3.58 -19.50
C THR A 134 -15.33 -2.48 -20.16
N GLY A 135 -15.23 -1.24 -19.67
CA GLY A 135 -16.05 -0.14 -20.17
C GLY A 135 -17.54 -0.30 -19.84
N ALA A 136 -17.92 -1.25 -18.96
CA ALA A 136 -19.31 -1.42 -18.52
C ALA A 136 -19.86 -0.21 -17.75
N GLY A 137 -19.01 0.78 -17.45
CA GLY A 137 -19.39 2.11 -16.95
C GLY A 137 -19.46 3.22 -18.01
N GLU A 138 -19.23 2.97 -19.31
CA GLU A 138 -19.12 4.03 -20.33
C GLU A 138 -20.45 4.67 -20.76
N SER A 139 -21.61 4.28 -20.23
CA SER A 139 -22.91 4.86 -20.63
C SER A 139 -23.21 6.25 -20.08
N ALA A 140 -22.23 6.97 -19.54
CA ALA A 140 -22.41 8.39 -19.20
C ALA A 140 -21.07 9.12 -19.28
N ALA A 141 -20.59 9.44 -20.48
CA ALA A 141 -19.72 10.59 -20.61
C ALA A 141 -20.41 11.78 -19.90
N CYS A 142 -19.78 12.37 -18.88
CA CYS A 142 -20.21 13.68 -18.39
C CYS A 142 -20.14 14.62 -19.59
N PRO A 143 -21.20 15.38 -19.93
CA PRO A 143 -21.19 16.36 -21.03
C PRO A 143 -20.24 17.55 -20.81
N CYS A 144 -19.14 17.37 -20.09
CA CYS A 144 -18.46 18.41 -19.34
C CYS A 144 -17.01 18.63 -19.81
N ASP A 145 -16.46 17.77 -20.67
CA ASP A 145 -15.17 18.03 -21.32
C ASP A 145 -15.37 18.99 -22.50
N ASN A 146 -15.72 20.22 -22.16
CA ASN A 146 -15.61 21.37 -23.05
C ASN A 146 -15.00 22.53 -22.25
N LYS A 147 -13.83 23.00 -22.71
CA LYS A 147 -13.09 24.22 -22.31
C LYS A 147 -12.24 24.06 -21.03
N LEU A 148 -10.92 24.24 -21.02
CA LEU A 148 -9.93 24.94 -21.87
C LEU A 148 -8.61 24.15 -21.89
#